data_AF-A0AA35TZI6-F1
#
_entry.id   AF-A0AA35TZI6-F1
#
_cell.length_a   1.000
_cell.length_b   1.000
_cell.length_c   1.000
_cell.angle_alpha   90.00
_cell.angle_beta   90.00
_cell.angle_gamma   90.00
#
_symmetry.space_group_name_H-M   'P 1'
#
loop_
_entity.id
_entity.type
_entity.pdbx_description
1 polymer ?
#
loop_
_entity_poly.entity_id
_entity_poly.type
_entity_poly.pdbx_seq_one_letter_code
_entity_poly.pdbx_strand_id
1 'polypeptide(L)' 'MGNPHAVAVLDEPVGNVKLSRLGPLLERDGRFPEGVNFEIVNVLSRNLIKVRVWERGSGPRRGVWTGRAQRRS' A
#
# COMPACT_ATOMS: atom_id res chain seq x y z
N MET A 1 4.42 -13.92 -14.84
CA MET A 1 4.00 -12.54 -15.20
C MET A 1 3.11 -12.06 -14.07
N GLY A 2 3.64 -11.19 -13.21
CA GLY A 2 3.00 -10.81 -11.95
C GLY A 2 2.33 -9.45 -12.06
N ASN A 3 1.23 -9.26 -11.33
CA ASN A 3 0.71 -7.93 -11.06
C ASN A 3 1.74 -7.19 -10.19
N PRO A 4 2.40 -6.11 -10.65
CA PRO A 4 3.40 -5.42 -9.86
C PRO A 4 2.75 -4.77 -8.63
N HIS A 5 3.31 -5.06 -7.46
CA HIS A 5 2.92 -4.46 -6.18
C HIS A 5 4.11 -3.73 -5.57
N ALA A 6 3.90 -2.49 -5.13
CA ALA A 6 4.87 -1.69 -4.40
C ALA A 6 4.37 -1.38 -2.98
N VAL A 7 5.22 -1.52 -1.97
CA VAL A 7 4.84 -1.28 -0.57
C VAL A 7 5.79 -0.26 0.05
N ALA A 8 5.22 0.77 0.69
CA ALA A 8 5.96 1.76 1.47
C ALA A 8 5.52 1.71 2.93
N VAL A 9 6.49 1.46 3.82
CA VAL A 9 6.30 1.56 5.27
C VAL A 9 6.57 3.01 5.67
N LEU A 10 5.60 3.63 6.34
CA LEU A 10 5.68 5.00 6.78
C LEU A 10 5.72 5.07 8.30
N ASP A 11 6.53 5.98 8.83
CA ASP A 11 6.53 6.33 10.25
C ASP A 11 5.32 7.24 10.59
N GLU A 12 4.91 8.08 9.64
CA GLU A 12 3.77 8.98 9.78
C GLU A 12 2.43 8.29 9.49
N PRO A 13 1.31 8.67 10.16
CA PRO A 13 0.02 8.05 9.94
C PRO A 13 -0.41 8.05 8.46
N VAL A 14 -0.67 6.88 7.87
CA VAL A 14 -1.15 6.70 6.48
C VAL A 14 -2.46 7.45 6.21
N GLY A 15 -3.20 7.83 7.26
CA GLY A 15 -4.38 8.68 7.15
C GLY A 15 -4.07 10.10 6.66
N ASN A 16 -2.87 10.60 6.92
CA ASN A 16 -2.43 11.94 6.54
C ASN A 16 -1.98 12.01 5.08
N VAL A 17 -1.69 10.85 4.47
CA VAL A 17 -1.23 10.76 3.09
C VAL A 17 -2.38 10.98 2.11
N LYS A 18 -2.24 11.94 1.20
CA LYS A 18 -3.22 12.20 0.13
C LYS A 18 -3.01 11.23 -1.03
N LEU A 19 -3.51 10.00 -0.89
CA LEU A 19 -3.42 8.97 -1.94
C LEU A 19 -3.98 9.41 -3.30
N SER A 20 -5.02 10.25 -3.33
CA SER A 20 -5.56 10.79 -4.59
C SER A 20 -4.55 11.65 -5.37
N ARG A 21 -3.57 12.25 -4.68
CA ARG A 21 -2.50 13.05 -5.31
C ARG A 21 -1.30 12.19 -5.71
N LEU A 22 -0.88 11.27 -4.84
CA LEU A 22 0.28 10.40 -5.10
C LEU A 22 -0.05 9.25 -6.05
N GLY A 23 -1.29 8.77 -6.00
CA GLY A 23 -1.83 7.66 -6.78
C GLY A 23 -1.44 7.67 -8.25
N PRO A 24 -1.90 8.67 -9.00
CA PRO A 24 -1.62 8.76 -10.43
C PRO A 24 -0.14 8.92 -10.78
N LEU A 25 0.66 9.49 -9.87
CA LEU A 25 2.10 9.69 -10.08
C LEU A 25 2.87 8.37 -9.95
N LEU A 26 2.56 7.60 -8.90
CA LEU A 26 3.21 6.32 -8.65
C LEU A 26 2.70 5.23 -9.60
N GLU A 27 1.41 5.22 -9.92
CA GLU A 27 0.83 4.31 -10.89
C GLU A 27 1.48 4.42 -12.27
N ARG A 28 1.97 5.62 -12.66
CA ARG A 28 2.59 5.88 -13.97
C ARG A 28 4.10 6.08 -13.89
N ASP A 29 4.73 5.67 -12.80
CA ASP A 29 6.17 5.77 -12.65
C ASP A 29 6.87 4.93 -13.74
N GLY A 30 7.90 5.49 -14.38
CA GLY A 30 8.59 4.85 -15.50
C GLY A 30 9.23 3.49 -15.18
N ARG A 31 9.41 3.16 -13.90
CA ARG A 31 9.83 1.83 -13.45
C ARG A 31 8.74 0.76 -13.62
N PHE A 32 7.49 1.15 -13.81
CA PHE A 32 6.33 0.28 -14.02
C PHE A 32 5.62 0.65 -15.34
N PRO A 33 6.09 0.16 -16.50
CA PRO A 33 5.53 0.53 -17.81
C PRO A 33 4.05 0.19 -17.97
N GLU A 34 3.59 -0.88 -17.31
CA GLU A 34 2.17 -1.30 -17.30
C GLU A 34 1.40 -0.74 -16.09
N GLY A 35 2.03 0.12 -15.30
CA GLY A 35 1.56 0.65 -14.04
C GLY A 35 1.62 -0.33 -12.87
N VAL A 36 1.30 0.16 -11.66
CA VAL A 36 1.55 -0.54 -10.40
C VAL A 36 0.42 -0.37 -9.39
N ASN A 37 0.10 -1.46 -8.69
CA ASN A 37 -0.66 -1.40 -7.44
C ASN A 37 0.29 -0.98 -6.32
N PHE A 38 -0.08 -0.03 -5.47
CA PHE A 38 0.79 0.31 -4.35
C PHE A 38 0.06 0.47 -3.03
N GLU A 39 0.79 0.20 -1.96
CA GLU A 39 0.29 0.17 -0.59
C GLU A 39 1.16 1.05 0.28
N ILE A 40 0.53 1.85 1.13
CA ILE A 40 1.19 2.55 2.23
C ILE A 40 0.77 1.91 3.54
N VAL A 41 1.72 1.65 4.43
CA VAL A 41 1.47 0.93 5.69
C VAL A 41 2.06 1.67 6.89
N ASN A 42 1.32 1.65 8.01
CA ASN A 42 1.90 1.84 9.34
C ASN A 42 1.87 0.53 10.11
N VAL A 43 2.99 0.20 10.73
CA VAL A 43 3.06 -0.89 11.71
C VAL A 43 2.65 -0.34 13.06
N LEU A 44 1.45 -0.69 13.53
CA LEU A 44 0.93 -0.23 14.82
C LEU A 44 1.37 -1.14 15.97
N SER A 45 1.52 -2.43 15.69
CA SER A 45 2.13 -3.41 16.58
C SER A 45 2.60 -4.63 15.78
N ARG A 46 3.22 -5.62 16.45
CA ARG A 46 3.64 -6.89 15.81
C ARG A 46 2.51 -7.61 15.06
N ASN A 47 1.25 -7.40 15.45
CA ASN A 47 0.09 -8.10 14.88
C ASN A 47 -0.96 -7.16 14.25
N LEU A 48 -0.65 -5.87 14.14
CA LEU A 48 -1.60 -4.88 13.65
C LEU A 48 -0.91 -3.91 12.71
N ILE A 49 -1.39 -3.87 11.47
CA ILE A 49 -0.94 -2.89 10.49
C ILE A 49 -2.15 -2.13 9.96
N LYS A 50 -1.96 -0.83 9.75
CA LYS A 50 -2.93 -0.01 9.04
C LYS A 50 -2.42 0.17 7.63
N VAL A 51 -3.23 -0.18 6.64
CA VAL A 51 -2.86 -0.04 5.22
C VAL A 51 -3.77 0.97 4.54
N ARG A 52 -3.30 1.57 3.46
CA ARG A 52 -4.18 2.09 2.41
C ARG A 52 -3.62 1.67 1.07
N VAL A 53 -4.52 1.30 0.16
CA VAL A 53 -4.17 0.69 -1.12
C VAL A 53 -4.53 1.66 -2.23
N TRP A 54 -3.72 1.69 -3.28
CA TRP A 54 -4.05 2.25 -4.57
C TRP A 54 -4.03 1.12 -5.60
N GLU A 55 -5.17 0.93 -6.25
CA GLU A 55 -5.35 -0.10 -7.26
C GLU A 55 -5.24 0.56 -8.63
N ARG A 56 -4.34 0.05 -9.46
CA ARG A 56 -4.15 0.44 -10.85
C ARG A 56 -5.51 0.46 -11.57
N GLY A 57 -5.80 1.56 -12.24
CA GLY A 57 -7.07 1.76 -12.96
C GLY A 57 -8.33 1.88 -12.09
N SER A 58 -8.26 1.75 -10.77
CA SER A 58 -9.41 1.85 -9.85
C SER A 58 -9.28 2.95 -8.80
N GLY A 59 -8.05 3.33 -8.43
CA GLY A 59 -7.79 4.40 -7.47
C GLY A 59 -7.73 3.93 -6.01
N PRO A 60 -7.99 4.83 -5.04
CA PRO A 60 -7.70 4.56 -3.64
C PRO A 60 -8.74 3.62 -3.01
N ARG A 61 -8.27 2.51 -2.42
CA ARG A 61 -9.03 1.66 -1.50
C ARG A 61 -8.58 1.84 -0.06
N ARG A 62 -9.53 1.78 0.86
CA ARG A 62 -9.28 1.77 2.31
C ARG A 62 -9.40 0.35 2.82
N GLY A 63 -8.44 -0.10 3.62
CA GLY A 63 -8.48 -1.37 4.32
C GLY A 63 -7.81 -1.26 5.68
N VAL A 64 -8.12 -2.16 6.60
CA VAL A 64 -7.38 -2.34 7.85
C VAL A 64 -7.09 -3.84 7.93
N TRP A 65 -5.82 -4.22 8.11
CA TRP A 65 -5.42 -5.62 8.19
C TRP A 65 -4.96 -5.96 9.61
N THR A 66 -5.55 -7.00 10.17
CA THR A 66 -5.07 -7.64 11.40
C THR A 66 -4.30 -8.90 11.00
N GLY A 67 -2.97 -8.87 11.13
CA GLY A 67 -2.15 -10.04 10.90
C GLY A 67 -1.90 -10.76 12.21
N ARG A 68 -2.51 -11.93 12.45
CA ARG A 68 -1.92 -12.86 13.42
C ARG A 68 -0.66 -13.40 12.75
N ALA A 69 0.53 -13.01 13.24
CA ALA A 69 1.75 -13.71 12.86
C ALA A 69 1.55 -15.19 13.24
N GLN A 70 1.26 -16.05 12.25
CA GLN A 70 1.40 -17.48 12.45
C GLN A 70 2.90 -17.70 12.70
N ARG A 71 3.27 -17.89 13.96
CA ARG A 71 4.56 -18.51 14.28
C ARG A 71 4.57 -19.83 13.54
N ARG A 72 5.36 -19.92 12.46
CA ARG A 72 5.87 -21.23 12.04
C ARG A 72 6.82 -21.63 13.16
N SER A 73 6.34 -22.58 13.96
CA SER A 73 7.13 -23.34 14.94
C SER A 73 8.32 -24.00 14.25
#